data_AF-A0AB39RWU5-F1
#
_entry.id   AF-A0AB39RWU5-F1
#
_cell.length_a   1.000
_cell.length_b   1.000
_cell.length_c   1.000
_cell.angle_alpha   90.00
_cell.angle_beta   90.00
_cell.angle_gamma   90.00
#
_symmetry.space_group_name_H-M   'P 1'
#
loop_
_entity.id
_entity.type
_entity.pdbx_description
1 polymer ?
#
loop_
_entity_poly.entity_id
_entity_poly.type
_entity_poly.pdbx_seq_one_letter_code
_entity_poly.pdbx_strand_id
1 'polypeptide(L)'
;MTDHTGRAGLEQDELYAVAREFDQLRVQITVPQAPSDLLDLVTASQQLSTLTGLVKDLSDEVLFRAVDEDPGLDFGPVIDAYTSTAVPAGRAMENYTEAYAQFGFLRHFAEAPDSADLRDARAAAFHVVQERMELVRDDLQEVSDTLRGAADRLDGTPPRVLAALSRSARPTNSIYRLPAEPPAPGPVRLAYTPAPRHGR
;
A
#
# COMPACT_ATOMS: atom_id res chain seq x y z
N MET A 1 -11.76 14.30 -30.27
CA MET A 1 -12.06 14.77 -28.91
C MET A 1 -11.89 13.54 -28.04
N THR A 2 -10.95 13.61 -27.11
CA THR A 2 -9.99 12.57 -26.74
C THR A 2 -10.52 11.54 -25.73
N ASP A 3 -10.41 10.26 -26.09
CA ASP A 3 -10.79 9.07 -25.31
C ASP A 3 -9.85 8.78 -24.11
N HIS A 4 -8.84 9.65 -23.90
CA HIS A 4 -7.78 9.44 -22.89
C HIS A 4 -8.29 9.48 -21.45
N THR A 5 -9.40 10.17 -21.18
CA THR A 5 -10.02 10.20 -19.84
C THR A 5 -10.71 8.88 -19.51
N GLY A 6 -11.28 8.19 -20.50
CA GLY A 6 -11.90 6.88 -20.29
C GLY A 6 -10.86 5.82 -19.98
N ARG A 7 -9.74 5.83 -20.71
CA ARG A 7 -8.68 4.83 -20.54
C ARG A 7 -7.87 5.02 -19.26
N ALA A 8 -7.58 6.25 -18.83
CA ALA A 8 -6.95 6.49 -17.53
C ALA A 8 -7.81 5.98 -16.35
N GLY A 9 -9.14 6.15 -16.44
CA GLY A 9 -10.07 5.58 -15.46
C GLY A 9 -10.06 4.05 -15.43
N LEU A 10 -9.92 3.40 -16.60
CA LEU A 10 -9.78 1.94 -16.67
C LEU A 10 -8.49 1.46 -15.99
N GLU A 11 -7.35 2.13 -16.22
CA GLU A 11 -6.09 1.76 -15.57
C GLU A 11 -6.14 1.96 -14.05
N GLN A 12 -6.84 3.00 -13.59
CA GLN A 12 -7.08 3.22 -12.17
C GLN A 12 -7.93 2.11 -11.55
N ASP A 13 -9.05 1.77 -12.20
CA ASP A 13 -9.93 0.69 -11.75
C ASP A 13 -9.19 -0.66 -11.70
N GLU A 14 -8.32 -0.91 -12.68
CA GLU A 14 -7.50 -2.13 -12.73
C GLU A 14 -6.51 -2.22 -11.56
N LEU A 15 -5.79 -1.12 -11.26
CA LEU A 15 -4.88 -1.09 -10.10
C LEU A 15 -5.63 -1.34 -8.79
N TYR A 16 -6.84 -0.78 -8.63
CA TYR A 16 -7.68 -1.08 -7.47
C TYR A 16 -8.19 -2.52 -7.44
N ALA A 17 -8.49 -3.11 -8.60
CA ALA A 17 -8.91 -4.49 -8.72
C ALA A 17 -7.78 -5.43 -8.24
N VAL A 18 -6.58 -5.29 -8.80
CA VAL A 18 -5.42 -6.09 -8.39
C VAL A 18 -5.09 -5.88 -6.91
N ALA A 19 -5.11 -4.64 -6.41
CA ALA A 19 -4.93 -4.37 -4.98
C ALA A 19 -5.96 -5.09 -4.08
N ARG A 20 -7.19 -5.24 -4.57
CA ARG A 20 -8.25 -5.96 -3.84
C ARG A 20 -7.97 -7.46 -3.80
N GLU A 21 -7.44 -8.04 -4.87
CA GLU A 21 -7.11 -9.47 -4.90
C GLU A 21 -6.00 -9.83 -3.91
N PHE A 22 -4.95 -9.02 -3.82
CA PHE A 22 -3.91 -9.18 -2.80
C PHE A 22 -4.46 -9.04 -1.38
N ASP A 23 -5.36 -8.08 -1.13
CA ASP A 23 -6.03 -7.95 0.16
C ASP A 23 -6.95 -9.12 0.50
N GLN A 24 -7.65 -9.67 -0.49
CA GLN A 24 -8.48 -10.85 -0.29
C GLN A 24 -7.62 -12.05 0.12
N LEU A 25 -6.48 -12.26 -0.55
CA LEU A 25 -5.53 -13.30 -0.15
C LEU A 25 -4.98 -13.03 1.26
N ARG A 26 -4.61 -11.79 1.58
CA ARG A 26 -4.13 -11.39 2.91
C ARG A 26 -5.14 -11.72 4.02
N VAL A 27 -6.43 -11.52 3.76
CA VAL A 27 -7.51 -11.84 4.72
C VAL A 27 -7.67 -13.35 4.89
N GLN A 28 -7.43 -14.14 3.85
CA GLN A 28 -7.46 -15.61 3.92
C GLN A 28 -6.25 -16.19 4.65
N ILE A 29 -5.11 -15.52 4.60
CA ILE A 29 -3.88 -15.92 5.31
C ILE A 29 -4.01 -15.54 6.78
N THR A 30 -4.24 -16.54 7.62
CA THR A 30 -4.34 -16.39 9.08
C THR A 30 -3.05 -16.79 9.77
N VAL A 31 -2.68 -16.06 10.81
CA VAL A 31 -1.53 -16.40 11.67
C VAL A 31 -2.02 -17.35 12.76
N PRO A 32 -1.56 -18.62 12.79
CA PRO A 32 -2.01 -19.58 13.80
C PRO A 32 -1.58 -19.12 15.19
N GLN A 33 -2.47 -19.19 16.18
CA GLN A 33 -2.16 -18.80 17.57
C GLN A 33 -1.78 -20.01 18.42
N ALA A 34 -2.29 -21.18 18.05
CA ALA A 34 -1.93 -22.47 18.62
C ALA A 34 -1.67 -23.52 17.52
N PRO A 35 -0.97 -24.62 17.84
CA PRO A 35 -0.76 -25.72 16.88
C PRO A 35 -2.05 -26.33 16.31
N SER A 36 -3.17 -26.24 17.03
CA SER A 36 -4.49 -26.66 16.56
C SER A 36 -5.03 -25.81 15.40
N ASP A 37 -4.50 -24.60 15.23
CA ASP A 37 -4.96 -23.62 14.25
C ASP A 37 -4.14 -23.69 12.96
N LEU A 38 -3.17 -24.61 12.89
CA LEU A 38 -2.36 -24.81 11.70
C LEU A 38 -3.22 -25.20 10.51
N LEU A 39 -2.92 -24.58 9.37
CA LEU A 39 -3.56 -24.93 8.11
C LEU A 39 -3.21 -26.37 7.73
N ASP A 40 -4.19 -27.07 7.18
CA ASP A 40 -3.90 -28.31 6.48
C ASP A 40 -3.12 -28.04 5.17
N LEU A 41 -2.40 -29.06 4.69
CA LEU A 41 -1.58 -28.93 3.49
C LEU A 41 -2.38 -28.60 2.23
N VAL A 42 -3.67 -28.96 2.17
CA VAL A 42 -4.50 -28.68 0.99
C VAL A 42 -4.78 -27.18 0.93
N THR A 43 -5.22 -26.60 2.05
CA THR A 43 -5.49 -25.16 2.19
C THR A 43 -4.20 -24.36 2.00
N ALA A 44 -3.08 -24.81 2.58
CA ALA A 44 -1.78 -24.16 2.38
C ALA A 44 -1.34 -24.21 0.90
N SER A 45 -1.58 -25.32 0.20
CA SER A 45 -1.28 -25.45 -1.23
C SER A 45 -2.13 -24.51 -2.08
N GLN A 46 -3.42 -24.38 -1.75
CA GLN A 46 -4.33 -23.49 -2.45
C GLN A 46 -3.90 -22.03 -2.30
N GLN A 47 -3.59 -21.60 -1.08
CA GLN A 47 -3.09 -20.25 -0.82
C GLN A 47 -1.76 -19.97 -1.54
N LEU A 48 -0.81 -20.91 -1.54
CA LEU A 48 0.44 -20.78 -2.31
C LEU A 48 0.17 -20.68 -3.82
N SER A 49 -0.77 -21.47 -4.34
CA SER A 49 -1.16 -21.41 -5.75
C SER A 49 -1.79 -20.06 -6.09
N THR A 50 -2.66 -19.52 -5.23
CA THR A 50 -3.26 -18.19 -5.41
C THR A 50 -2.18 -17.12 -5.40
N LEU A 51 -1.26 -17.14 -4.43
CA LEU A 51 -0.15 -16.19 -4.37
C LEU A 51 0.71 -16.24 -5.64
N THR A 52 0.99 -17.44 -6.14
CA THR A 52 1.77 -17.63 -7.37
C THR A 52 1.06 -17.07 -8.59
N GLY A 53 -0.27 -17.24 -8.66
CA GLY A 53 -1.11 -16.63 -9.68
C GLY A 53 -0.97 -15.10 -9.66
N LEU A 54 -1.19 -14.48 -8.50
CA LEU A 54 -1.11 -13.01 -8.38
C LEU A 54 0.27 -12.46 -8.75
N VAL A 55 1.37 -13.12 -8.35
CA VAL A 55 2.73 -12.69 -8.74
C VAL A 55 2.93 -12.79 -10.25
N LYS A 56 2.43 -13.84 -10.89
CA LYS A 56 2.47 -13.99 -12.34
C LYS A 56 1.66 -12.87 -13.01
N ASP A 57 0.46 -12.58 -12.50
CA ASP A 57 -0.42 -11.56 -13.07
C ASP A 57 0.25 -10.18 -13.05
N LEU A 58 1.01 -9.83 -11.99
CA LEU A 58 1.84 -8.60 -11.99
C LEU A 58 2.79 -8.52 -13.20
N SER A 59 3.46 -9.63 -13.54
CA SER A 59 4.39 -9.68 -14.67
C SER A 59 3.67 -9.65 -16.03
N ASP A 60 2.50 -10.27 -16.12
CA ASP A 60 1.67 -10.25 -17.32
C ASP A 60 1.12 -8.84 -17.59
N GLU A 61 0.69 -8.12 -16.56
CA GLU A 61 0.22 -6.74 -16.66
C GLU A 61 1.31 -5.77 -17.12
N VAL A 62 2.56 -5.99 -16.67
CA VAL A 62 3.73 -5.23 -17.16
C VAL A 62 4.02 -5.56 -18.63
N LEU A 63 4.04 -6.85 -18.99
CA LEU A 63 4.30 -7.27 -20.36
C LEU A 63 3.24 -6.72 -21.32
N PHE A 64 1.97 -6.81 -20.94
CA PHE A 64 0.84 -6.30 -21.71
C PHE A 64 1.00 -4.81 -22.02
N ARG A 65 1.32 -3.98 -21.02
CA ARG A 65 1.50 -2.53 -21.19
C ARG A 65 2.82 -2.15 -21.86
N ALA A 66 3.87 -2.92 -21.68
CA ALA A 66 5.16 -2.64 -22.31
C ALA A 66 5.15 -2.89 -23.83
N VAL A 67 4.26 -3.77 -24.31
CA VAL A 67 4.08 -4.06 -25.74
C VAL A 67 3.04 -3.12 -26.38
N ASP A 68 2.17 -2.51 -25.59
CA ASP A 68 1.18 -1.55 -26.09
C ASP A 68 1.83 -0.18 -26.37
N GLU A 69 2.07 0.10 -27.66
CA GLU A 69 2.65 1.37 -28.14
C GLU A 69 1.58 2.43 -28.46
N ASP A 70 0.44 2.47 -27.75
CA ASP A 70 -0.57 3.53 -27.93
C ASP A 70 0.05 4.93 -27.63
N PRO A 71 0.26 5.79 -28.65
CA PRO A 71 0.97 7.07 -28.49
C PRO A 71 0.22 8.09 -27.63
N GLY A 72 -1.05 7.82 -27.30
CA GLY A 72 -1.91 8.71 -26.52
C GLY A 72 -1.87 8.49 -25.01
N LEU A 73 -1.15 7.49 -24.53
CA LEU A 73 -1.18 7.07 -23.12
C LEU A 73 0.22 6.89 -22.55
N ASP A 74 0.47 7.52 -21.41
CA ASP A 74 1.68 7.28 -20.64
C ASP A 74 1.42 6.13 -19.65
N PHE A 75 1.78 4.91 -20.05
CA PHE A 75 1.73 3.74 -19.15
C PHE A 75 2.88 3.70 -18.14
N GLY A 76 3.84 4.62 -18.21
CA GLY A 76 4.99 4.66 -17.31
C GLY A 76 4.63 4.55 -15.83
N PRO A 77 3.67 5.36 -15.32
CA PRO A 77 3.23 5.26 -13.92
C PRO A 77 2.57 3.93 -13.55
N VAL A 78 1.86 3.28 -14.48
CA VAL A 78 1.19 2.00 -14.26
C VAL A 78 2.21 0.86 -14.23
N ILE A 79 3.16 0.88 -15.18
CA ILE A 79 4.28 -0.06 -15.22
C ILE A 79 5.15 0.08 -13.96
N ASP A 80 5.43 1.31 -13.51
CA ASP A 80 6.14 1.57 -12.24
C ASP A 80 5.39 0.99 -11.04
N ALA A 81 4.05 1.11 -11.01
CA ALA A 81 3.24 0.54 -9.95
C ALA A 81 3.37 -0.99 -9.86
N TYR A 82 3.22 -1.70 -10.99
CA TYR A 82 3.35 -3.17 -11.01
C TYR A 82 4.79 -3.65 -10.77
N THR A 83 5.78 -2.95 -11.31
CA THR A 83 7.20 -3.34 -11.11
C THR A 83 7.68 -3.06 -9.70
N SER A 84 7.21 -1.98 -9.06
CA SER A 84 7.54 -1.68 -7.66
C SER A 84 6.90 -2.67 -6.68
N THR A 85 5.73 -3.22 -6.98
CA THR A 85 5.07 -4.24 -6.13
C THR A 85 5.67 -5.63 -6.27
N ALA A 86 6.42 -5.92 -7.33
CA ALA A 86 7.06 -7.21 -7.53
C ALA A 86 8.01 -7.59 -6.37
N VAL A 87 8.65 -6.59 -5.74
CA VAL A 87 9.56 -6.82 -4.61
C VAL A 87 8.83 -7.31 -3.36
N PRO A 88 7.84 -6.58 -2.80
CA PRO A 88 7.08 -7.11 -1.66
C PRO A 88 6.32 -8.40 -2.01
N ALA A 89 5.80 -8.54 -3.24
CA ALA A 89 5.15 -9.79 -3.65
C ALA A 89 6.13 -10.99 -3.69
N GLY A 90 7.38 -10.76 -4.10
CA GLY A 90 8.45 -11.75 -4.03
C GLY A 90 8.83 -12.14 -2.59
N ARG A 91 8.89 -11.17 -1.67
CA ARG A 91 9.13 -11.45 -0.24
C ARG A 91 7.97 -12.23 0.38
N ALA A 92 6.72 -11.91 0.02
CA ALA A 92 5.56 -12.70 0.43
C ALA A 92 5.69 -14.16 -0.04
N MET A 93 6.13 -14.39 -1.29
CA MET A 93 6.38 -15.74 -1.81
C MET A 93 7.47 -16.48 -1.03
N GLU A 94 8.60 -15.83 -0.78
CA GLU A 94 9.69 -16.38 0.01
C GLU A 94 9.22 -16.79 1.41
N ASN A 95 8.60 -15.87 2.14
CA ASN A 95 8.08 -16.13 3.48
C ASN A 95 7.03 -17.26 3.47
N TYR A 96 6.10 -17.27 2.51
CA TYR A 96 5.09 -18.31 2.42
C TYR A 96 5.70 -19.68 2.14
N THR A 97 6.66 -19.77 1.21
CA THR A 97 7.29 -21.05 0.87
C THR A 97 8.13 -21.61 2.02
N GLU A 98 8.73 -20.75 2.86
CA GLU A 98 9.39 -21.17 4.09
C GLU A 98 8.39 -21.72 5.11
N ALA A 99 7.26 -21.04 5.34
CA ALA A 99 6.17 -21.57 6.16
C ALA A 99 5.61 -22.89 5.62
N TYR A 100 5.50 -23.00 4.29
CA TYR A 100 4.99 -24.18 3.60
C TYR A 100 5.86 -25.41 3.83
N ALA A 101 7.18 -25.25 3.83
CA ALA A 101 8.11 -26.32 4.20
C ALA A 101 7.86 -26.81 5.64
N GLN A 102 7.58 -25.89 6.58
CA GLN A 102 7.28 -26.25 7.96
C GLN A 102 5.93 -26.96 8.10
N PHE A 103 4.89 -26.59 7.33
CA PHE A 103 3.64 -27.36 7.29
C PHE A 103 3.88 -28.82 6.89
N GLY A 104 4.75 -29.05 5.90
CA GLY A 104 5.15 -30.38 5.47
C GLY A 104 5.85 -31.16 6.59
N PHE A 105 6.81 -30.54 7.27
CA PHE A 105 7.50 -31.13 8.42
C PHE A 105 6.52 -31.51 9.54
N LEU A 106 5.67 -30.57 9.97
CA LEU A 106 4.70 -30.77 11.04
C LEU A 106 3.70 -31.87 10.69
N ARG A 107 3.23 -31.93 9.43
CA ARG A 107 2.34 -33.00 8.95
C ARG A 107 3.01 -34.36 8.95
N HIS A 108 4.26 -34.44 8.48
CA HIS A 108 5.02 -35.69 8.39
C HIS A 108 5.24 -36.30 9.77
N PHE A 109 5.56 -35.45 10.75
CA PHE A 109 5.84 -35.89 12.10
C PHE A 109 4.64 -35.83 13.05
N ALA A 110 3.41 -35.57 12.60
CA ALA A 110 2.26 -35.39 13.49
C ALA A 110 1.98 -36.61 14.41
N GLU A 111 2.21 -37.83 13.90
CA GLU A 111 1.93 -39.09 14.61
C GLU A 111 3.19 -39.77 15.16
N ALA A 112 4.36 -39.16 14.96
CA ALA A 112 5.62 -39.73 15.43
C ALA A 112 5.70 -39.72 16.97
N PRO A 113 6.28 -40.75 17.61
CA PRO A 113 6.43 -40.80 19.06
C PRO A 113 7.18 -39.58 19.60
N ASP A 114 6.71 -39.03 20.71
CA ASP A 114 7.34 -37.87 21.32
C ASP A 114 8.72 -38.21 21.89
N SER A 115 9.74 -37.56 21.35
CA SER A 115 11.05 -37.39 21.99
C SER A 115 11.23 -35.94 22.45
N ALA A 116 12.23 -35.66 23.29
CA ALA A 116 12.54 -34.28 23.65
C ALA A 116 12.89 -33.46 22.39
N ASP A 117 13.83 -33.96 21.59
CA ASP A 117 14.29 -33.30 20.37
C ASP A 117 13.15 -33.04 19.37
N LEU A 118 12.23 -33.99 19.21
CA LEU A 118 11.12 -33.84 18.26
C LEU A 118 10.09 -32.81 18.76
N ARG A 119 9.84 -32.75 20.07
CA ARG A 119 8.96 -31.71 20.63
C ARG A 119 9.55 -30.32 20.43
N ASP A 120 10.84 -30.16 20.66
CA ASP A 120 11.54 -28.90 20.45
C ASP A 120 11.55 -28.50 18.96
N ALA A 121 11.79 -29.47 18.07
CA ALA A 121 11.74 -29.23 16.63
C ALA A 121 10.34 -28.85 16.13
N ARG A 122 9.27 -29.50 16.63
CA ARG A 122 7.88 -29.10 16.29
C ARG A 122 7.54 -27.71 16.82
N ALA A 123 7.99 -27.36 18.02
CA ALA A 123 7.78 -26.02 18.58
C ALA A 123 8.52 -24.95 17.75
N ALA A 124 9.78 -25.20 17.37
CA ALA A 124 10.55 -24.31 16.50
C ALA A 124 9.87 -24.14 15.13
N ALA A 125 9.46 -25.23 14.49
CA ALA A 125 8.75 -25.20 13.21
C ALA A 125 7.44 -24.41 13.31
N PHE A 126 6.69 -24.57 14.40
CA PHE A 126 5.48 -23.79 14.65
C PHE A 126 5.76 -22.28 14.76
N HIS A 127 6.81 -21.88 15.49
CA HIS A 127 7.19 -20.47 15.60
C HIS A 127 7.62 -19.87 14.26
N VAL A 128 8.36 -20.64 13.45
CA VAL A 128 8.71 -20.22 12.08
C VAL A 128 7.44 -20.01 11.25
N VAL A 129 6.45 -20.91 11.32
CA VAL A 129 5.16 -20.70 10.64
C VAL A 129 4.51 -19.39 11.09
N GLN A 130 4.44 -19.12 12.40
CA GLN A 130 3.81 -17.91 12.90
C GLN A 130 4.49 -16.64 12.35
N GLU A 131 5.80 -16.54 12.53
CA GLU A 131 6.61 -15.40 12.08
C GLU A 131 6.47 -15.20 10.56
N ARG A 132 6.61 -16.27 9.78
CA ARG A 132 6.52 -16.18 8.32
C ARG A 132 5.13 -15.80 7.85
N MET A 133 4.07 -16.32 8.46
CA MET A 133 2.70 -15.95 8.10
C MET A 133 2.37 -14.50 8.47
N GLU A 134 2.97 -13.95 9.53
CA GLU A 134 2.89 -12.50 9.83
C GLU A 134 3.56 -11.69 8.72
N LEU A 135 4.80 -12.03 8.36
CA LEU A 135 5.54 -11.32 7.31
C LEU A 135 4.86 -11.39 5.95
N VAL A 136 4.27 -12.54 5.59
CA VAL A 136 3.46 -12.64 4.36
C VAL A 136 2.34 -11.61 4.38
N ARG A 137 1.60 -11.49 5.49
CA ARG A 137 0.48 -10.56 5.56
C ARG A 137 0.93 -9.11 5.44
N ASP A 138 2.06 -8.77 6.04
CA ASP A 138 2.65 -7.43 5.97
C ASP A 138 3.14 -7.12 4.55
N ASP A 139 3.85 -8.04 3.90
CA ASP A 139 4.29 -7.90 2.51
C ASP A 139 3.10 -7.78 1.54
N LEU A 140 2.03 -8.55 1.73
CA LEU A 140 0.80 -8.45 0.94
C LEU A 140 0.08 -7.11 1.15
N GLN A 141 0.09 -6.59 2.37
CA GLN A 141 -0.44 -5.25 2.65
C GLN A 141 0.36 -4.17 1.92
N GLU A 142 1.69 -4.28 1.91
CA GLU A 142 2.57 -3.34 1.19
C GLU A 142 2.28 -3.33 -0.32
N VAL A 143 2.03 -4.50 -0.92
CA VAL A 143 1.58 -4.62 -2.32
C VAL A 143 0.29 -3.84 -2.54
N SER A 144 -0.75 -4.15 -1.75
CA SER A 144 -2.07 -3.51 -1.88
C SER A 144 -2.00 -1.99 -1.72
N ASP A 145 -1.24 -1.51 -0.73
CA ASP A 145 -1.09 -0.07 -0.47
C ASP A 145 -0.32 0.64 -1.59
N THR A 146 0.70 -0.01 -2.15
CA THR A 146 1.46 0.55 -3.28
C THR A 146 0.59 0.70 -4.52
N LEU A 147 -0.19 -0.33 -4.86
CA LEU A 147 -1.13 -0.31 -6.00
C LEU A 147 -2.22 0.75 -5.83
N ARG A 148 -2.84 0.84 -4.64
CA ARG A 148 -3.83 1.88 -4.33
C ARG A 148 -3.24 3.28 -4.40
N GLY A 149 -2.07 3.46 -3.80
CA GLY A 149 -1.37 4.74 -3.83
C GLY A 149 -0.96 5.15 -5.26
N ALA A 150 -0.74 4.20 -6.16
CA ALA A 150 -0.55 4.48 -7.58
C ALA A 150 -1.88 4.85 -8.27
N ALA A 151 -2.95 4.09 -8.02
CA ALA A 151 -4.29 4.39 -8.54
C ALA A 151 -4.76 5.80 -8.15
N ASP A 152 -4.59 6.19 -6.88
CA ASP A 152 -4.92 7.53 -6.36
C ASP A 152 -4.16 8.66 -7.11
N ARG A 153 -2.93 8.37 -7.58
CA ARG A 153 -2.09 9.33 -8.30
C ARG A 153 -2.49 9.46 -9.78
N LEU A 154 -3.09 8.43 -10.38
CA LEU A 154 -3.56 8.47 -11.77
C LEU A 154 -4.76 9.40 -11.97
N ASP A 155 -5.61 9.55 -10.96
CA ASP A 155 -6.78 10.47 -10.98
C ASP A 155 -6.39 11.96 -10.90
N GLY A 156 -5.10 12.28 -11.04
CA GLY A 156 -4.63 13.66 -11.18
C GLY A 156 -4.91 14.56 -9.99
N THR A 157 -5.24 14.00 -8.82
CA THR A 157 -5.38 14.75 -7.56
C THR A 157 -4.08 14.60 -6.75
N PRO A 158 -3.13 15.54 -6.83
CA PRO A 158 -1.93 15.47 -6.02
C PRO A 158 -2.34 15.45 -4.54
N PRO A 159 -1.65 14.70 -3.67
CA PRO A 159 -1.95 14.67 -2.23
C PRO A 159 -1.98 16.06 -1.58
N ARG A 160 -1.26 17.03 -2.17
CA ARG A 160 -1.28 18.45 -1.76
C ARG A 160 -2.65 19.11 -1.94
N VAL A 161 -3.45 18.71 -2.93
CA VAL A 161 -4.79 19.26 -3.20
C VAL A 161 -5.80 18.71 -2.19
N LEU A 162 -5.72 17.42 -1.82
CA LEU A 162 -6.52 16.85 -0.72
C LEU A 162 -6.15 17.46 0.64
N ALA A 163 -4.86 17.69 0.89
CA ALA A 163 -4.39 18.38 2.10
C ALA A 163 -4.77 19.88 2.12
N ALA A 164 -4.98 20.51 0.97
CA ALA A 164 -5.49 21.87 0.87
C ALA A 164 -7.02 21.93 1.02
N LEU A 165 -7.75 20.95 0.46
CA LEU A 165 -9.20 20.80 0.63
C LEU A 165 -9.60 20.50 2.08
N SER A 166 -8.84 19.66 2.79
CA SER A 166 -9.06 19.41 4.22
C SER A 166 -8.79 20.64 5.08
N ARG A 167 -7.86 21.52 4.70
CA ARG A 167 -7.66 22.84 5.33
C ARG A 167 -8.72 23.87 4.92
N SER A 168 -9.31 23.73 3.74
CA SER A 168 -10.36 24.60 3.21
C SER A 168 -11.76 24.24 3.74
N ALA A 169 -11.92 23.11 4.42
CA ALA A 169 -13.16 22.72 5.08
C ALA A 169 -13.37 23.41 6.45
N ARG A 170 -12.79 24.60 6.66
CA ARG A 170 -13.36 25.54 7.64
C ARG A 170 -14.42 26.37 6.89
N PRO A 171 -15.71 26.24 7.21
CA PRO A 171 -16.72 27.09 6.61
C PRO A 171 -16.43 28.54 6.97
N THR A 172 -15.98 29.34 5.99
CA THR A 172 -15.84 30.80 6.11
C THR A 172 -17.20 31.49 6.25
N ASN A 173 -18.30 30.74 6.20
CA ASN A 173 -19.66 31.20 6.45
C ASN A 173 -20.14 30.80 7.85
N SER A 174 -19.39 31.18 8.90
CA SER A 174 -20.00 31.36 10.20
C SER A 174 -20.65 32.74 10.23
N ILE A 175 -21.99 32.76 10.21
CA ILE A 175 -22.83 33.95 10.39
C ILE A 175 -22.68 34.51 11.82
N TYR A 176 -21.97 33.80 12.71
CA TYR A 176 -21.54 34.29 14.02
C TYR A 176 -20.13 34.90 13.93
N ARG A 177 -20.00 36.05 13.27
CA ARG A 177 -18.82 36.91 13.42
C ARG A 177 -19.04 37.80 14.65
N LEU A 178 -18.42 37.44 15.76
CA LEU A 178 -18.25 38.35 16.90
C LEU A 178 -17.46 39.59 16.44
N PRO A 179 -17.85 40.82 16.85
CA PRO A 179 -17.15 42.04 16.45
C PRO A 179 -15.69 42.02 16.91
N ALA A 180 -14.77 42.33 16.00
CA ALA A 180 -13.38 42.53 16.33
C ALA A 180 -13.23 43.79 17.20
N GLU A 181 -12.56 43.63 18.35
CA GLU A 181 -12.20 44.73 19.24
C GLU A 181 -11.21 45.69 18.55
N PRO A 182 -11.42 47.02 18.61
CA PRO A 182 -10.54 47.96 17.94
C PRO A 182 -9.14 47.98 18.59
N PRO A 183 -8.06 48.09 17.79
CA PRO A 183 -6.70 48.11 18.32
C PRO A 183 -6.43 49.41 19.10
N ALA A 184 -5.75 49.27 20.24
CA ALA A 184 -5.34 50.38 21.10
C ALA A 184 -4.41 51.37 20.35
N PRO A 185 -4.54 52.68 20.58
CA PRO A 185 -3.71 53.68 19.92
C PRO A 185 -2.25 53.63 20.41
N GLY A 186 -1.34 53.36 19.49
CA GLY A 186 0.11 53.48 19.71
C GLY A 186 0.59 54.94 19.69
N PRO A 187 1.73 55.25 20.33
CA PRO A 187 2.20 56.63 20.51
C PRO A 187 2.67 57.28 19.20
N VAL A 188 2.25 58.53 19.01
CA VAL A 188 2.54 59.44 17.89
C VAL A 188 4.04 59.70 17.78
N ARG A 189 4.65 59.38 16.62
CA ARG A 189 6.00 59.85 16.27
C ARG A 189 5.92 61.15 15.47
N LEU A 190 6.57 62.17 15.98
CA LEU A 190 6.69 63.53 15.44
C LEU A 190 7.35 63.54 14.06
N ALA A 191 6.86 64.49 13.23
CA ALA A 191 7.16 64.67 11.82
C ALA A 191 8.65 64.87 11.51
N TYR A 192 9.08 64.25 10.40
CA TYR A 192 10.36 64.47 9.76
C TYR A 192 10.19 65.56 8.69
N THR A 193 10.86 66.70 8.85
CA THR A 193 10.99 67.74 7.83
C THR A 193 12.20 67.45 6.94
N PRO A 194 12.04 67.35 5.60
CA PRO A 194 13.17 67.19 4.70
C PRO A 194 13.79 68.55 4.33
N ALA A 195 15.12 68.65 4.40
CA ALA A 195 15.89 69.78 3.85
C ALA A 195 16.24 69.53 2.37
N PRO A 196 16.25 70.55 1.50
CA PRO A 196 16.47 70.37 0.06
C PRO A 196 17.96 70.30 -0.30
N ARG A 197 18.28 69.42 -1.26
CA ARG A 197 19.58 69.38 -1.95
C ARG A 197 19.64 70.48 -3.01
N HIS A 198 20.56 71.42 -2.87
CA HIS A 198 21.06 72.20 -4.00
C HIS A 198 22.13 71.41 -4.76
N GLY A 199 22.06 71.43 -6.09
CA GLY A 199 23.10 70.95 -6.98
C GLY A 199 24.00 72.08 -7.46
N ARG A 200 25.22 71.66 -7.83
CA ARG A 200 26.34 72.39 -8.47
C ARG A 200 27.19 73.29 -7.59
#